data_AF-A0A1G4M6U9-F1
#
_entry.id   AF-A0A1G4M6U9-F1
#
_cell.length_a   1.000
_cell.length_b   1.000
_cell.length_c   1.000
_cell.angle_alpha   90.00
_cell.angle_beta   90.00
_cell.angle_gamma   90.00
#
_symmetry.space_group_name_H-M   'P 1'
#
loop_
_entity.id
_entity.type
_entity.pdbx_description
1 polymer ?
#
loop_
_entity_poly.entity_id
_entity_poly.type
_entity_poly.pdbx_seq_one_letter_code
_entity_poly.pdbx_strand_id
1 'polypeptide(L)'
;MVSTEPLGDDLDDGLVYDVDDGIDDSAVVSLSDEESKKRTLDEESSEKSEPTPISTSKRQKKLQKSNLHQKKLEKIEYDRQQKANIPRSSTDVISEYFATLIREKNPDLSALELDEMYLRKTDFISTEKYEKERTVENFQNFIDSFSKSPRAIILCQSNMRVADVFRNLGGAKNAVKLFSKSKLKDDLSKLDYLLGNSGSNSKGREKNKKQADKQIKYLISTPNRMSKILQSTDILFQGKEKLDIFLDATYLDPKANTILTGEDNAALQKVLKEFLIKKSSVKILLF
;
A
#
# COMPACT_ATOMS: atom_id res chain seq x y z
N MET A 1 26.65 -56.28 29.96
CA MET A 1 26.27 -55.04 30.66
C MET A 1 26.05 -53.98 29.59
N VAL A 2 24.80 -53.58 29.42
CA VAL A 2 24.36 -52.58 28.44
C VAL A 2 24.37 -51.22 29.14
N SER A 3 25.01 -50.21 28.56
CA SER A 3 24.90 -48.84 29.04
C SER A 3 24.88 -47.87 27.85
N THR A 4 23.82 -47.08 27.88
CA THR A 4 23.15 -46.30 26.85
C THR A 4 23.85 -44.99 26.51
N GLU A 5 23.83 -44.64 25.22
CA GLU A 5 24.07 -43.27 24.73
C GLU A 5 22.92 -42.33 25.15
N PRO A 6 23.16 -41.03 25.35
CA PRO A 6 22.10 -40.08 25.64
C PRO A 6 21.35 -39.72 24.34
N LEU A 7 20.06 -40.08 24.30
CA LEU A 7 19.12 -39.60 23.28
C LEU A 7 19.04 -38.07 23.33
N GLY A 8 19.11 -37.45 22.15
CA GLY A 8 18.80 -36.05 21.95
C GLY A 8 17.37 -35.75 22.37
N ASP A 9 17.22 -34.67 23.13
CA ASP A 9 15.97 -34.10 23.59
C ASP A 9 15.15 -33.61 22.38
N ASP A 10 14.12 -34.37 22.03
CA ASP A 10 13.13 -34.06 21.01
C ASP A 10 12.41 -32.76 21.37
N LEU A 11 12.69 -31.73 20.59
CA LEU A 11 11.96 -30.47 20.55
C LEU A 11 10.54 -30.73 20.03
N ASP A 12 9.65 -31.10 20.95
CA ASP A 12 8.19 -31.00 20.79
C ASP A 12 7.71 -29.74 21.54
N ASP A 13 8.08 -28.57 21.02
CA ASP A 13 7.49 -27.31 21.43
C ASP A 13 6.10 -27.20 20.79
N GLY A 14 5.13 -27.92 21.37
CA GLY A 14 3.71 -27.97 20.97
C GLY A 14 3.06 -26.59 20.75
N LEU A 15 3.44 -25.95 19.65
CA LEU A 15 2.99 -24.69 19.11
C LEU A 15 1.73 -25.00 18.33
N VAL A 16 0.60 -25.02 19.02
CA VAL A 16 -0.68 -24.82 18.35
C VAL A 16 -0.75 -23.34 18.02
N TYR A 17 -0.44 -23.06 16.75
CA TYR A 17 -0.60 -21.76 16.14
C TYR A 17 -2.09 -21.51 15.92
N ASP A 18 -2.72 -20.70 16.77
CA ASP A 18 -3.89 -19.93 16.33
C ASP A 18 -3.36 -18.66 15.65
N VAL A 19 -2.84 -18.84 14.44
CA VAL A 19 -2.76 -17.77 13.45
C VAL A 19 -4.14 -17.73 12.81
N ASP A 20 -4.86 -16.64 13.02
CA ASP A 20 -6.16 -16.35 12.41
C ASP A 20 -6.07 -16.63 10.88
N ASP A 21 -6.61 -17.77 10.46
CA ASP A 21 -6.60 -18.25 9.08
C ASP A 21 -7.56 -17.39 8.25
N GLY A 22 -6.96 -16.51 7.45
CA GLY A 22 -7.63 -15.72 6.41
C GLY A 22 -6.77 -15.57 5.16
N ILE A 23 -5.89 -16.54 4.87
CA ILE A 23 -5.09 -16.58 3.64
C ILE A 23 -5.33 -17.94 2.98
N ASP A 24 -6.30 -17.95 2.06
CA ASP A 24 -6.40 -18.95 1.01
C ASP A 24 -5.54 -18.48 -0.16
N ASP A 25 -4.48 -19.23 -0.47
CA ASP A 25 -3.87 -19.21 -1.80
C ASP A 25 -3.10 -20.51 -2.03
N SER A 26 -3.65 -21.42 -2.85
CA SER A 26 -3.01 -21.84 -4.11
C SER A 26 -3.56 -23.17 -4.66
N ALA A 27 -4.36 -23.05 -5.72
CA ALA A 27 -4.23 -23.76 -7.01
C ALA A 27 -3.87 -25.28 -7.06
N VAL A 28 -4.88 -26.05 -7.52
CA VAL A 28 -4.90 -27.22 -8.46
C VAL A 28 -4.03 -28.47 -8.21
N VAL A 29 -4.66 -29.65 -8.02
CA VAL A 29 -4.64 -30.85 -8.93
C VAL A 29 -5.88 -31.76 -8.64
N SER A 30 -6.39 -32.42 -9.69
CA SER A 30 -7.69 -33.08 -9.91
C SER A 30 -7.90 -34.54 -9.45
N LEU A 31 -9.19 -34.97 -9.54
CA LEU A 31 -9.80 -36.33 -9.66
C LEU A 31 -9.99 -37.12 -8.35
N SER A 32 -11.12 -37.76 -8.01
CA SER A 32 -12.32 -38.25 -8.75
C SER A 32 -13.47 -38.65 -7.78
N ASP A 33 -14.72 -38.53 -8.26
CA ASP A 33 -16.00 -39.24 -7.96
C ASP A 33 -16.23 -40.00 -6.62
N GLU A 34 -17.32 -39.69 -5.90
CA GLU A 34 -18.63 -40.35 -6.04
C GLU A 34 -19.66 -39.84 -4.99
N GLU A 35 -20.93 -40.03 -5.34
CA GLU A 35 -22.17 -39.60 -4.70
C GLU A 35 -22.39 -40.13 -3.27
N SER A 36 -23.15 -39.40 -2.43
CA SER A 36 -24.57 -39.72 -2.15
C SER A 36 -25.18 -39.15 -0.84
N LYS A 37 -26.44 -38.67 -0.98
CA LYS A 37 -27.58 -38.71 -0.04
C LYS A 37 -27.74 -37.72 1.15
N LYS A 38 -28.49 -36.64 0.88
CA LYS A 38 -29.90 -36.32 1.30
C LYS A 38 -30.35 -36.43 2.80
N ARG A 39 -30.92 -35.31 3.29
CA ARG A 39 -32.05 -35.06 4.27
C ARG A 39 -31.64 -34.28 5.54
N THR A 40 -32.38 -33.35 6.17
CA THR A 40 -33.48 -32.37 5.90
C THR A 40 -33.84 -31.75 7.27
N LEU A 41 -34.10 -30.42 7.34
CA LEU A 41 -34.98 -29.64 8.27
C LEU A 41 -34.71 -29.76 9.80
N ASP A 42 -34.85 -28.77 10.68
CA ASP A 42 -35.28 -27.37 10.70
C ASP A 42 -34.90 -26.82 12.10
N GLU A 43 -35.14 -25.51 12.32
CA GLU A 43 -35.24 -24.76 13.59
C GLU A 43 -34.15 -23.72 13.88
N GLU A 44 -34.46 -22.52 13.40
CA GLU A 44 -34.01 -21.24 13.95
C GLU A 44 -34.43 -21.08 15.42
N SER A 45 -33.46 -20.85 16.30
CA SER A 45 -33.68 -19.98 17.45
C SER A 45 -32.41 -19.16 17.69
N SER A 46 -32.53 -17.89 17.31
CA SER A 46 -31.61 -16.82 17.59
C SER A 46 -31.69 -16.42 19.06
N GLU A 47 -30.67 -16.69 19.86
CA GLU A 47 -30.44 -15.98 21.11
C GLU A 47 -28.99 -15.52 21.27
N LYS A 48 -28.88 -14.28 21.73
CA LYS A 48 -27.68 -13.46 21.87
C LYS A 48 -26.66 -14.13 22.78
N SER A 49 -25.45 -14.36 22.28
CA SER A 49 -24.27 -14.56 23.13
C SER A 49 -23.45 -13.26 23.17
N GLU A 50 -23.38 -12.69 24.36
CA GLU A 50 -22.38 -11.68 24.74
C GLU A 50 -20.96 -12.23 24.52
N PRO A 51 -19.96 -11.38 24.23
CA PRO A 51 -18.58 -11.83 24.06
C PRO A 51 -18.03 -12.24 25.43
N THR A 52 -17.93 -13.54 25.65
CA THR A 52 -17.18 -14.07 26.79
C THR A 52 -15.70 -13.68 26.64
N PRO A 53 -15.03 -13.20 27.72
CA PRO A 53 -13.62 -12.88 27.65
C PRO A 53 -12.86 -14.19 27.48
N ILE A 54 -12.24 -14.38 26.30
CA ILE A 54 -11.36 -15.51 26.01
C ILE A 54 -10.30 -15.55 27.11
N SER A 55 -10.43 -16.53 28.02
CA SER A 55 -9.52 -16.67 29.14
C SER A 55 -8.20 -17.20 28.61
N THR A 56 -7.27 -16.30 28.32
CA THR A 56 -5.90 -16.68 27.96
C THR A 56 -5.32 -17.58 29.05
N SER A 57 -4.70 -18.68 28.63
CA SER A 57 -4.25 -19.73 29.56
C SER A 57 -3.22 -19.17 30.54
N LYS A 58 -3.14 -19.75 31.75
CA LYS A 58 -2.16 -19.34 32.78
C LYS A 58 -0.71 -19.36 32.27
N ARG A 59 -0.42 -20.18 31.23
CA ARG A 59 0.89 -20.24 30.55
C ARG A 59 1.11 -19.05 29.60
N GLN A 60 0.11 -18.65 28.82
CA GLN A 60 0.16 -17.46 27.97
C GLN A 60 0.38 -16.17 28.79
N LYS A 61 -0.29 -16.05 29.95
CA LYS A 61 -0.09 -14.91 30.88
C LYS A 61 1.32 -14.84 31.48
N LYS A 62 2.03 -15.98 31.59
CA LYS A 62 3.42 -16.03 32.08
C LYS A 62 4.42 -15.71 30.97
N LEU A 63 4.15 -16.10 29.73
CA LEU A 63 4.97 -15.73 28.57
C LEU A 63 4.84 -14.24 28.18
N GLN A 64 3.65 -13.65 28.32
CA GLN A 64 3.45 -12.21 28.11
C GLN A 64 4.25 -11.34 29.10
N LYS A 65 4.63 -11.89 30.26
CA LYS A 65 5.50 -11.24 31.27
C LYS A 65 6.97 -11.65 31.16
N SER A 66 7.37 -12.37 30.12
CA SER A 66 8.76 -12.75 29.93
C SER A 66 9.58 -11.57 29.41
N ASN A 67 10.82 -11.44 29.89
CA ASN A 67 11.77 -10.41 29.44
C ASN A 67 12.01 -10.46 27.91
N LEU A 68 11.89 -11.65 27.29
CA LEU A 68 12.04 -11.82 25.85
C LEU A 68 10.84 -11.24 25.10
N HIS A 69 9.62 -11.47 25.59
CA HIS A 69 8.41 -10.87 25.01
C HIS A 69 8.44 -9.35 25.12
N GLN A 70 8.85 -8.82 26.29
CA GLN A 70 9.00 -7.38 26.49
C GLN A 70 10.04 -6.78 25.54
N LYS A 71 11.23 -7.39 25.40
CA LYS A 71 12.25 -6.95 24.43
C LYS A 71 11.76 -7.00 22.98
N LYS A 72 10.97 -8.02 22.61
CA LYS A 72 10.38 -8.12 21.26
C LYS A 72 9.36 -7.01 21.01
N LEU A 73 8.52 -6.70 21.99
CA LEU A 73 7.56 -5.59 21.91
C LEU A 73 8.25 -4.24 21.81
N GLU A 74 9.29 -4.01 22.61
CA GLU A 74 10.11 -2.79 22.55
C GLU A 74 10.77 -2.63 21.18
N LYS A 75 11.30 -3.72 20.60
CA LYS A 75 11.85 -3.71 19.24
C LYS A 75 10.80 -3.36 18.19
N ILE A 76 9.62 -3.98 18.26
CA ILE A 76 8.53 -3.71 17.30
C ILE A 76 8.08 -2.24 17.40
N GLU A 77 7.95 -1.70 18.61
CA GLU A 77 7.56 -0.31 18.82
C GLU A 77 8.63 0.66 18.32
N TYR A 78 9.90 0.35 18.55
CA TYR A 78 11.02 1.10 18.00
C TYR A 78 10.99 1.11 16.47
N ASP A 79 10.85 -0.06 15.84
CA ASP A 79 10.77 -0.19 14.38
C ASP A 79 9.56 0.58 13.82
N ARG A 80 8.42 0.54 14.53
CA ARG A 80 7.20 1.28 14.18
C ARG A 80 7.44 2.79 14.20
N GLN A 81 8.09 3.31 15.23
CA GLN A 81 8.42 4.72 15.35
C GLN A 81 9.42 5.17 14.28
N GLN A 82 10.44 4.35 14.00
CA GLN A 82 11.39 4.63 12.92
C GLN A 82 10.69 4.76 11.57
N LYS A 83 9.85 3.78 11.19
CA LYS A 83 9.09 3.82 9.94
C LYS A 83 8.17 5.04 9.85
N ALA A 84 7.50 5.40 10.94
CA ALA A 84 6.62 6.57 10.99
C ALA A 84 7.37 7.91 10.90
N ASN A 85 8.68 7.93 11.19
CA ASN A 85 9.52 9.13 11.12
C ASN A 85 10.20 9.33 9.76
N ILE A 86 10.31 8.28 8.93
CA ILE A 86 10.87 8.41 7.58
C ILE A 86 10.21 9.54 6.76
N PRO A 87 8.87 9.69 6.71
CA PRO A 87 8.22 10.77 5.95
C PRO A 87 8.52 12.18 6.46
N ARG A 88 9.00 12.31 7.70
CA ARG A 88 9.38 13.58 8.34
C ARG A 88 10.86 13.91 8.16
N SER A 89 11.65 12.97 7.67
CA SER A 89 13.10 13.11 7.57
C SER A 89 13.52 13.99 6.39
N SER A 90 14.80 14.38 6.36
CA SER A 90 15.37 15.11 5.23
C SER A 90 15.39 14.25 3.96
N THR A 91 15.50 14.90 2.79
CA THR A 91 15.54 14.20 1.50
C THR A 91 16.73 13.25 1.37
N ASP A 92 17.84 13.54 2.04
CA ASP A 92 19.03 12.68 2.04
C ASP A 92 18.72 11.35 2.75
N VAL A 93 18.16 11.43 3.97
CA VAL A 93 17.73 10.25 4.75
C VAL A 93 16.69 9.44 4.00
N ILE A 94 15.71 10.11 3.37
CA ILE A 94 14.69 9.42 2.56
C ILE A 94 15.35 8.66 1.40
N SER A 95 16.24 9.30 0.65
CA SER A 95 16.91 8.65 -0.49
C SER A 95 17.76 7.45 -0.08
N GLU A 96 18.49 7.55 1.04
CA GLU A 96 19.28 6.46 1.60
C GLU A 96 18.41 5.30 2.12
N TYR A 97 17.27 5.63 2.72
CA TYR A 97 16.30 4.63 3.15
C TYR A 97 15.73 3.84 1.97
N PHE A 98 15.34 4.52 0.87
CA PHE A 98 14.92 3.83 -0.36
C PHE A 98 16.05 2.96 -0.94
N ALA A 99 17.30 3.45 -0.98
CA ALA A 99 18.43 2.66 -1.45
C ALA A 99 18.66 1.40 -0.62
N THR A 100 18.45 1.48 0.70
CA THR A 100 18.52 0.32 1.60
C THR A 100 17.42 -0.69 1.30
N LEU A 101 16.16 -0.24 1.16
CA LEU A 101 15.05 -1.11 0.77
C LEU A 101 15.28 -1.79 -0.60
N ILE A 102 15.84 -1.05 -1.56
CA ILE A 102 16.16 -1.59 -2.89
C ILE A 102 17.22 -2.70 -2.78
N ARG A 103 18.29 -2.49 -2.01
CA ARG A 103 19.34 -3.50 -1.79
C ARG A 103 18.81 -4.74 -1.10
N GLU A 104 18.01 -4.57 -0.05
CA GLU A 104 17.42 -5.69 0.70
C GLU A 104 16.53 -6.58 -0.17
N LYS A 105 15.83 -5.99 -1.15
CA LYS A 105 14.94 -6.72 -2.06
C LYS A 105 15.66 -7.30 -3.27
N ASN A 106 16.88 -6.84 -3.57
CA ASN A 106 17.63 -7.24 -4.76
C ASN A 106 19.10 -7.58 -4.39
N PRO A 107 19.33 -8.64 -3.58
CA PRO A 107 20.67 -8.99 -3.12
C PRO A 107 21.59 -9.49 -4.25
N ASP A 108 21.01 -10.01 -5.32
CA ASP A 108 21.74 -10.62 -6.43
C ASP A 108 22.08 -9.62 -7.56
N LEU A 109 21.59 -8.38 -7.47
CA LEU A 109 21.88 -7.36 -8.48
C LEU A 109 23.27 -6.76 -8.28
N SER A 110 23.93 -6.47 -9.40
CA SER A 110 25.21 -5.79 -9.40
C SER A 110 25.07 -4.34 -8.92
N ALA A 111 26.18 -3.75 -8.48
CA ALA A 111 26.20 -2.34 -8.05
C ALA A 111 25.73 -1.37 -9.15
N LEU A 112 25.98 -1.70 -10.43
CA LEU A 112 25.55 -0.89 -11.57
C LEU A 112 24.02 -0.95 -11.75
N GLU A 113 23.44 -2.15 -11.69
CA GLU A 113 21.99 -2.34 -11.80
C GLU A 113 21.24 -1.71 -10.63
N LEU A 114 21.80 -1.77 -9.42
CA LEU A 114 21.26 -1.10 -8.24
C LEU A 114 21.25 0.42 -8.37
N ASP A 115 22.29 1.02 -8.95
CA ASP A 115 22.38 2.47 -9.14
C ASP A 115 21.28 3.00 -10.07
N GLU A 116 20.95 2.24 -11.13
CA GLU A 116 19.82 2.55 -12.01
C GLU A 116 18.47 2.52 -11.28
N MET A 117 18.35 1.73 -10.21
CA MET A 117 17.15 1.63 -9.38
C MET A 117 17.06 2.69 -8.27
N TYR A 118 18.15 3.35 -7.90
CA TYR A 118 18.15 4.32 -6.79
C TYR A 118 17.43 5.62 -7.10
N LEU A 119 16.64 6.10 -6.15
CA LEU A 119 15.98 7.41 -6.22
C LEU A 119 16.94 8.47 -5.68
N ARG A 120 17.15 9.55 -6.43
CA ARG A 120 18.08 10.61 -6.05
C ARG A 120 17.39 11.58 -5.10
N LYS A 121 18.16 12.26 -4.24
CA LYS A 121 17.64 13.34 -3.38
C LYS A 121 16.84 14.42 -4.15
N THR A 122 17.24 14.70 -5.39
CA THR A 122 16.58 15.68 -6.27
C THR A 122 15.19 15.25 -6.73
N ASP A 123 14.88 13.96 -6.64
CA ASP A 123 13.58 13.41 -7.06
C ASP A 123 12.50 13.68 -5.99
N PHE A 124 12.90 14.07 -4.78
CA PHE A 124 12.03 14.38 -3.66
C PHE A 124 11.89 15.89 -3.41
N ILE A 125 10.73 16.32 -2.89
CA ILE A 125 10.57 17.63 -2.25
C ILE A 125 10.63 17.43 -0.74
N SER A 126 11.45 18.22 -0.05
CA SER A 126 11.51 18.18 1.41
C SER A 126 10.19 18.63 2.03
N THR A 127 9.66 17.79 2.92
CA THR A 127 8.43 18.05 3.70
C THR A 127 8.69 18.06 5.21
N GLU A 128 9.96 18.13 5.61
CA GLU A 128 10.42 18.19 7.01
C GLU A 128 9.80 19.36 7.78
N LYS A 129 9.62 20.51 7.13
CA LYS A 129 9.00 21.72 7.71
C LYS A 129 7.50 21.60 7.97
N TYR A 130 6.88 20.43 7.77
CA TYR A 130 5.47 20.24 8.05
C TYR A 130 5.23 20.03 9.54
N GLU A 131 4.63 21.01 10.20
CA GLU A 131 4.48 21.02 11.66
C GLU A 131 3.29 20.21 12.18
N LYS A 132 2.22 20.06 11.38
CA LYS A 132 1.02 19.35 11.82
C LYS A 132 1.23 17.85 11.84
N GLU A 133 0.43 17.17 12.65
CA GLU A 133 0.40 15.72 12.66
C GLU A 133 -0.02 15.18 11.28
N ARG A 134 0.71 14.18 10.79
CA ARG A 134 0.49 13.55 9.48
C ARG A 134 -0.62 12.51 9.59
N THR A 135 -1.84 13.01 9.76
CA THR A 135 -3.08 12.22 9.79
C THR A 135 -3.91 12.47 8.54
N VAL A 136 -4.88 11.59 8.25
CA VAL A 136 -5.71 11.68 7.05
C VAL A 136 -6.46 13.01 6.95
N GLU A 137 -6.87 13.54 8.09
CA GLU A 137 -7.62 14.79 8.23
C GLU A 137 -6.76 15.99 7.82
N ASN A 138 -5.45 15.91 8.09
CA ASN A 138 -4.46 16.92 7.74
C ASN A 138 -3.86 16.73 6.34
N PHE A 139 -4.22 15.66 5.62
CA PHE A 139 -3.64 15.33 4.31
C PHE A 139 -3.86 16.42 3.26
N GLN A 140 -5.07 17.00 3.20
CA GLN A 140 -5.36 18.09 2.26
C GLN A 140 -4.50 19.33 2.57
N ASN A 141 -4.35 19.67 3.84
CA ASN A 141 -3.51 20.80 4.26
C ASN A 141 -2.02 20.56 3.91
N PHE A 142 -1.54 19.34 4.07
CA PHE A 142 -0.21 18.95 3.63
C PHE A 142 -0.01 19.17 2.13
N ILE A 143 -0.91 18.65 1.29
CA ILE A 143 -0.83 18.80 -0.17
C ILE A 143 -0.75 20.28 -0.55
N ASP A 144 -1.63 21.11 0.01
CA ASP A 144 -1.69 22.53 -0.33
C ASP A 144 -0.44 23.31 0.12
N SER A 145 0.27 22.81 1.13
CA SER A 145 1.51 23.42 1.64
C SER A 145 2.73 23.15 0.75
N PHE A 146 2.78 22.00 0.08
CA PHE A 146 3.97 21.54 -0.65
C PHE A 146 3.80 21.38 -2.16
N SER A 147 2.57 21.29 -2.67
CA SER A 147 2.32 21.13 -4.10
C SER A 147 1.41 22.20 -4.67
N LYS A 148 1.90 22.82 -5.74
CA LYS A 148 1.14 23.71 -6.62
C LYS A 148 0.77 23.03 -7.95
N SER A 149 0.96 21.73 -8.03
CA SER A 149 0.72 21.00 -9.28
C SER A 149 -0.77 20.93 -9.58
N PRO A 150 -1.18 21.15 -10.84
CA PRO A 150 -2.59 21.05 -11.24
C PRO A 150 -3.13 19.64 -11.07
N ARG A 151 -2.26 18.63 -11.09
CA ARG A 151 -2.59 17.22 -10.87
C ARG A 151 -1.59 16.56 -9.93
N ALA A 152 -2.09 15.59 -9.17
CA ALA A 152 -1.29 14.79 -8.26
C ALA A 152 -1.75 13.34 -8.25
N ILE A 153 -0.80 12.42 -8.20
CA ILE A 153 -1.04 11.01 -7.93
C ILE A 153 -0.79 10.77 -6.45
N ILE A 154 -1.70 10.06 -5.79
CA ILE A 154 -1.52 9.64 -4.42
C ILE A 154 -1.49 8.12 -4.40
N LEU A 155 -0.37 7.58 -3.92
CA LEU A 155 -0.19 6.15 -3.73
C LEU A 155 -0.43 5.82 -2.27
N CYS A 156 -1.33 4.87 -2.03
CA CYS A 156 -1.65 4.34 -0.71
C CYS A 156 -1.36 2.84 -0.66
N GLN A 157 -1.09 2.32 0.54
CA GLN A 157 -0.76 0.91 0.74
C GLN A 157 -1.92 -0.05 0.41
N SER A 158 -3.18 0.34 0.66
CA SER A 158 -4.34 -0.55 0.49
C SER A 158 -5.55 0.15 -0.12
N ASN A 159 -6.48 -0.63 -0.67
CA ASN A 159 -7.74 -0.09 -1.21
C ASN A 159 -8.61 0.59 -0.13
N MET A 160 -8.57 0.10 1.12
CA MET A 160 -9.28 0.76 2.22
C MET A 160 -8.72 2.16 2.45
N ARG A 161 -7.38 2.26 2.47
CA ARG A 161 -6.68 3.52 2.64
C ARG A 161 -6.94 4.51 1.50
N VAL A 162 -6.96 4.04 0.25
CA VAL A 162 -7.39 4.83 -0.91
C VAL A 162 -8.81 5.39 -0.72
N ALA A 163 -9.74 4.62 -0.14
CA ALA A 163 -11.09 5.11 0.15
C ALA A 163 -11.11 6.22 1.20
N ASP A 164 -10.30 6.08 2.26
CA ASP A 164 -10.18 7.08 3.33
C ASP A 164 -9.63 8.40 2.80
N VAL A 165 -8.53 8.34 2.06
CA VAL A 165 -7.91 9.51 1.45
C VAL A 165 -8.85 10.17 0.44
N PHE A 166 -9.56 9.38 -0.37
CA PHE A 166 -10.55 9.91 -1.32
C PHE A 166 -11.67 10.70 -0.63
N ARG A 167 -12.18 10.21 0.50
CA ARG A 167 -13.22 10.93 1.26
C ARG A 167 -12.71 12.28 1.78
N ASN A 168 -11.50 12.29 2.32
CA ASN A 168 -10.87 13.50 2.86
C ASN A 168 -10.53 14.54 1.79
N LEU A 169 -10.22 14.11 0.57
CA LEU A 169 -9.92 15.01 -0.56
C LEU A 169 -11.17 15.55 -1.29
N GLY A 170 -12.35 15.43 -0.70
CA GLY A 170 -13.60 15.94 -1.30
C GLY A 170 -14.27 14.98 -2.29
N GLY A 171 -13.86 13.70 -2.30
CA GLY A 171 -14.48 12.62 -3.05
C GLY A 171 -14.49 12.87 -4.57
N ALA A 172 -15.59 12.46 -5.22
CA ALA A 172 -15.75 12.55 -6.67
C ALA A 172 -15.79 14.01 -7.21
N LYS A 173 -15.70 15.01 -6.32
CA LYS A 173 -15.59 16.40 -6.75
C LYS A 173 -14.18 16.74 -7.22
N ASN A 174 -13.16 16.23 -6.53
CA ASN A 174 -11.76 16.60 -6.76
C ASN A 174 -10.84 15.41 -7.03
N ALA A 175 -11.29 14.19 -6.76
CA ALA A 175 -10.48 12.99 -6.80
C ALA A 175 -11.14 11.85 -7.60
N VAL A 176 -10.30 10.92 -8.07
CA VAL A 176 -10.70 9.65 -8.67
C VAL A 176 -9.98 8.51 -7.97
N LYS A 177 -10.73 7.47 -7.62
CA LYS A 177 -10.18 6.20 -7.12
C LYS A 177 -9.93 5.27 -8.28
N LEU A 178 -8.70 4.82 -8.40
CA LEU A 178 -8.27 3.79 -9.33
C LEU A 178 -8.11 2.50 -8.52
N PHE A 179 -9.11 1.62 -8.59
CA PHE A 179 -9.29 0.51 -7.67
C PHE A 179 -9.08 -0.83 -8.35
N SER A 180 -8.53 -1.81 -7.64
CA SER A 180 -8.46 -3.18 -8.18
C SER A 180 -9.84 -3.84 -8.31
N LYS A 181 -10.85 -3.40 -7.54
CA LYS A 181 -12.24 -3.89 -7.63
C LYS A 181 -12.99 -3.41 -8.88
N SER A 182 -12.58 -2.30 -9.51
CA SER A 182 -13.12 -1.91 -10.83
C SER A 182 -12.39 -2.67 -11.94
N LYS A 183 -13.08 -2.92 -13.06
CA LYS A 183 -12.40 -3.47 -14.24
C LYS A 183 -11.34 -2.48 -14.71
N LEU A 184 -10.16 -2.99 -15.09
CA LEU A 184 -9.06 -2.13 -15.56
C LEU A 184 -9.50 -1.23 -16.73
N LYS A 185 -10.29 -1.79 -17.66
CA LYS A 185 -10.87 -1.05 -18.79
C LYS A 185 -11.70 0.16 -18.36
N ASP A 186 -12.42 0.07 -17.24
CA ASP A 186 -13.26 1.17 -16.76
C ASP A 186 -12.38 2.31 -16.20
N ASP A 187 -11.29 1.97 -15.52
CA ASP A 187 -10.32 2.95 -15.03
C ASP A 187 -9.58 3.63 -16.18
N LEU A 188 -9.18 2.87 -17.20
CA LEU A 188 -8.57 3.42 -18.42
C LEU A 188 -9.53 4.38 -19.14
N SER A 189 -10.79 3.98 -19.31
CA SER A 189 -11.81 4.82 -19.95
C SER A 189 -12.05 6.12 -19.17
N LYS A 190 -12.01 6.08 -17.83
CA LYS A 190 -12.10 7.29 -16.99
C LYS A 190 -10.89 8.19 -17.18
N LEU A 191 -9.67 7.62 -17.19
CA LEU A 191 -8.46 8.40 -17.41
C LEU A 191 -8.46 9.04 -18.81
N ASP A 192 -8.87 8.31 -19.85
CA ASP A 192 -9.01 8.83 -21.21
C ASP A 192 -10.00 9.99 -21.26
N TYR A 193 -11.14 9.88 -20.59
CA TYR A 193 -12.11 10.97 -20.52
C TYR A 193 -11.57 12.21 -19.79
N LEU A 194 -10.81 12.02 -18.71
CA LEU A 194 -10.33 13.11 -17.85
C LEU A 194 -9.07 13.81 -18.39
N LEU A 195 -8.21 13.06 -19.07
CA LEU A 195 -6.88 13.51 -19.48
C LEU A 195 -6.79 13.70 -21.02
N GLY A 196 -7.52 12.89 -21.78
CA GLY A 196 -7.45 12.82 -23.25
C GLY A 196 -7.97 14.06 -23.98
N ASN A 197 -8.68 14.96 -23.31
CA ASN A 197 -9.16 16.22 -23.88
C ASN A 197 -8.12 17.36 -23.86
N SER A 198 -6.91 17.13 -23.32
CA SER A 198 -5.91 18.21 -23.14
C SER A 198 -5.07 18.49 -24.40
N GLY A 199 -5.31 17.81 -25.53
CA GLY A 199 -4.59 18.06 -26.78
C GLY A 199 -5.32 17.55 -28.01
N SER A 200 -5.56 18.44 -28.97
CA SER A 200 -6.03 18.21 -30.35
C SER A 200 -7.55 18.10 -30.60
N ASN A 201 -8.09 19.11 -31.27
CA ASN A 201 -8.98 19.04 -32.45
C ASN A 201 -9.92 17.82 -32.61
N SER A 202 -10.71 17.47 -31.59
CA SER A 202 -11.87 16.60 -31.81
C SER A 202 -13.05 17.43 -32.36
N LYS A 203 -12.99 17.77 -33.65
CA LYS A 203 -14.18 18.10 -34.46
C LYS A 203 -15.08 16.87 -34.45
N GLY A 204 -16.11 16.85 -33.58
CA GLY A 204 -17.14 15.80 -33.62
C GLY A 204 -17.75 15.31 -32.32
N ARG A 205 -17.45 15.89 -31.14
CA ARG A 205 -18.17 15.53 -29.89
C ARG A 205 -18.81 16.74 -29.23
N GLU A 206 -19.88 17.22 -29.86
CA GLU A 206 -20.61 18.42 -29.46
C GLU A 206 -21.88 18.15 -28.65
N LYS A 207 -22.01 17.00 -27.95
CA LYS A 207 -23.26 16.65 -27.27
C LYS A 207 -23.27 16.57 -25.75
N ASN A 208 -22.17 16.83 -25.03
CA ASN A 208 -22.20 16.87 -23.55
C ASN A 208 -21.45 18.08 -22.96
N LYS A 209 -21.68 19.27 -23.52
CA LYS A 209 -21.06 20.55 -23.12
C LYS A 209 -21.71 21.21 -21.89
N LYS A 210 -22.25 20.42 -20.94
CA LYS A 210 -23.04 20.92 -19.79
C LYS A 210 -22.68 20.33 -18.42
N GLN A 211 -21.51 19.72 -18.28
CA GLN A 211 -20.88 19.60 -16.97
C GLN A 211 -19.62 20.43 -17.01
N ALA A 212 -19.62 21.55 -16.28
CA ALA A 212 -18.44 22.38 -16.05
C ALA A 212 -17.23 21.48 -15.83
N ASP A 213 -16.17 21.70 -16.60
CA ASP A 213 -14.89 20.98 -16.57
C ASP A 213 -14.44 20.84 -15.12
N LYS A 214 -14.81 19.72 -14.51
CA LYS A 214 -14.41 19.42 -13.14
C LYS A 214 -12.99 18.92 -13.26
N GLN A 215 -12.05 19.85 -13.16
CA GLN A 215 -10.62 19.52 -13.20
C GLN A 215 -10.31 18.67 -11.96
N ILE A 216 -10.34 17.36 -12.16
CA ILE A 216 -9.99 16.40 -11.12
C ILE A 216 -8.49 16.57 -10.86
N LYS A 217 -8.17 16.96 -9.62
CA LYS A 217 -6.79 17.20 -9.17
C LYS A 217 -6.09 15.91 -8.75
N TYR A 218 -6.83 14.97 -8.17
CA TYR A 218 -6.24 13.81 -7.49
C TYR A 218 -6.56 12.48 -8.15
N LEU A 219 -5.54 11.68 -8.42
CA LEU A 219 -5.65 10.29 -8.84
C LEU A 219 -5.10 9.40 -7.73
N ILE A 220 -5.96 8.61 -7.09
CA ILE A 220 -5.60 7.85 -5.89
C ILE A 220 -5.62 6.35 -6.22
N SER A 221 -4.52 5.65 -5.95
CA SER A 221 -4.39 4.23 -6.28
C SER A 221 -3.43 3.49 -5.35
N THR A 222 -3.40 2.16 -5.45
CA THR A 222 -2.32 1.35 -4.91
C THR A 222 -1.19 1.22 -5.93
N PRO A 223 0.06 0.97 -5.52
CA PRO A 223 1.18 0.79 -6.44
C PRO A 223 0.93 -0.28 -7.51
N ASN A 224 0.39 -1.44 -7.11
CA ASN A 224 0.08 -2.52 -8.03
C ASN A 224 -0.96 -2.15 -9.09
N ARG A 225 -2.00 -1.41 -8.70
CA ARG A 225 -3.02 -0.96 -9.66
C ARG A 225 -2.46 0.10 -10.60
N MET A 226 -1.67 1.04 -10.08
CA MET A 226 -1.00 2.05 -10.91
C MET A 226 -0.04 1.40 -11.92
N SER A 227 0.75 0.41 -11.51
CA SER A 227 1.64 -0.35 -12.40
C SER A 227 0.90 -0.95 -13.59
N LYS A 228 -0.26 -1.59 -13.36
CA LYS A 228 -1.12 -2.14 -14.43
C LYS A 228 -1.68 -1.06 -15.37
N ILE A 229 -1.98 0.12 -14.84
CA ILE A 229 -2.44 1.26 -15.63
C ILE A 229 -1.32 1.76 -16.54
N LEU A 230 -0.11 1.96 -16.00
CA LEU A 230 1.06 2.41 -16.78
C LEU A 230 1.45 1.43 -17.89
N GLN A 231 1.29 0.13 -17.66
CA GLN A 231 1.48 -0.89 -18.70
C GLN A 231 0.45 -0.81 -19.84
N SER A 232 -0.73 -0.24 -19.58
CA SER A 232 -1.84 -0.24 -20.52
C SER A 232 -2.02 1.09 -21.26
N THR A 233 -1.47 2.19 -20.74
CA THR A 233 -1.62 3.53 -21.32
C THR A 233 -0.50 4.47 -20.90
N ASP A 234 -0.11 5.36 -21.80
CA ASP A 234 0.84 6.44 -21.53
C ASP A 234 0.16 7.79 -21.24
N ILE A 235 -1.17 7.80 -21.07
CA ILE A 235 -1.94 9.05 -20.95
C ILE A 235 -1.50 9.95 -19.78
N LEU A 236 -0.98 9.35 -18.70
CA LEU A 236 -0.46 10.09 -17.54
C LEU A 236 0.85 10.84 -17.83
N PHE A 237 1.54 10.47 -18.91
CA PHE A 237 2.76 11.13 -19.38
C PHE A 237 2.50 12.16 -20.47
N GLN A 238 1.28 12.17 -21.04
CA GLN A 238 0.90 13.14 -22.05
C GLN A 238 0.76 14.56 -21.47
N GLY A 239 1.07 15.56 -22.29
CA GLY A 239 0.96 16.97 -21.93
C GLY A 239 2.11 17.52 -21.07
N LYS A 240 2.16 18.84 -20.97
CA LYS A 240 3.23 19.59 -20.27
C LYS A 240 2.90 19.94 -18.83
N GLU A 241 1.70 19.58 -18.35
CA GLU A 241 1.28 19.88 -16.99
C GLU A 241 2.19 19.21 -15.97
N LYS A 242 2.47 19.93 -14.87
CA LYS A 242 3.20 19.39 -13.74
C LYS A 242 2.36 18.35 -13.02
N LEU A 243 3.01 17.26 -12.60
CA LEU A 243 2.40 16.16 -11.87
C LEU A 243 3.28 15.86 -10.66
N ASP A 244 2.74 15.90 -9.44
CA ASP A 244 3.47 15.45 -8.26
C ASP A 244 2.94 14.09 -7.79
N ILE A 245 3.80 13.30 -7.13
CA ILE A 245 3.43 12.03 -6.52
C ILE A 245 3.51 12.15 -5.00
N PHE A 246 2.43 11.80 -4.32
CA PHE A 246 2.33 11.71 -2.88
C PHE A 246 2.33 10.25 -2.44
N LEU A 247 3.20 9.93 -1.49
CA LEU A 247 3.24 8.62 -0.84
C LEU A 247 2.62 8.74 0.54
N ASP A 248 1.52 8.03 0.79
CA ASP A 248 0.92 7.92 2.12
C ASP A 248 1.73 6.93 2.97
N ALA A 249 2.86 7.41 3.49
CA ALA A 249 3.92 6.61 4.10
C ALA A 249 3.86 6.63 5.65
N THR A 250 3.06 7.53 6.23
CA THR A 250 2.78 7.57 7.68
C THR A 250 1.74 6.57 8.14
N TYR A 251 0.89 6.08 7.24
CA TYR A 251 -0.04 5.02 7.57
C TYR A 251 0.70 3.72 7.84
N LEU A 252 0.35 3.07 8.95
CA LEU A 252 0.81 1.75 9.34
C LEU A 252 -0.39 0.79 9.31
N ASP A 253 -0.25 -0.32 8.60
CA ASP A 253 -1.23 -1.40 8.63
C ASP A 253 -1.17 -2.17 9.97
N PRO A 254 -2.08 -3.14 10.20
CA PRO A 254 -2.05 -3.98 11.41
C PRO A 254 -0.76 -4.78 11.62
N LYS A 255 0.05 -4.96 10.55
CA LYS A 255 1.35 -5.63 10.58
C LYS A 255 2.52 -4.63 10.73
N ALA A 256 2.24 -3.36 11.03
CA ALA A 256 3.22 -2.28 11.13
C ALA A 256 4.06 -2.08 9.85
N ASN A 257 3.46 -2.36 8.70
CA ASN A 257 4.01 -2.01 7.39
C ASN A 257 3.45 -0.68 6.91
N THR A 258 4.28 0.06 6.19
CA THR A 258 3.87 1.26 5.44
C THR A 258 3.80 0.92 3.95
N ILE A 259 3.39 1.87 3.12
CA ILE A 259 3.52 1.74 1.66
C ILE A 259 4.97 1.45 1.21
N LEU A 260 5.97 1.84 2.01
CA LEU A 260 7.38 1.63 1.73
C LEU A 260 7.85 0.21 2.06
N THR A 261 7.28 -0.46 3.05
CA THR A 261 7.75 -1.79 3.49
C THR A 261 6.76 -2.91 3.22
N GLY A 262 5.56 -2.60 2.72
CA GLY A 262 4.54 -3.58 2.38
C GLY A 262 4.91 -4.45 1.18
N GLU A 263 4.08 -5.46 0.91
CA GLU A 263 4.25 -6.44 -0.17
C GLU A 263 4.34 -5.77 -1.55
N ASP A 264 3.62 -4.66 -1.74
CA ASP A 264 3.58 -3.89 -2.99
C ASP A 264 4.82 -2.99 -3.24
N ASN A 265 5.86 -3.07 -2.40
CA ASN A 265 7.04 -2.21 -2.51
C ASN A 265 7.75 -2.31 -3.87
N ALA A 266 7.86 -3.51 -4.45
CA ALA A 266 8.49 -3.68 -5.77
C ALA A 266 7.70 -2.93 -6.86
N ALA A 267 6.37 -2.99 -6.81
CA ALA A 267 5.50 -2.23 -7.71
C ALA A 267 5.61 -0.72 -7.45
N LEU A 268 5.75 -0.29 -6.20
CA LEU A 268 5.98 1.12 -5.85
C LEU A 268 7.27 1.64 -6.50
N GLN A 269 8.39 0.94 -6.32
CA GLN A 269 9.67 1.34 -6.90
C GLN A 269 9.57 1.47 -8.43
N LYS A 270 8.96 0.48 -9.09
CA LYS A 270 8.75 0.49 -10.55
C LYS A 270 7.92 1.69 -10.99
N VAL A 271 6.79 1.95 -10.34
CA VAL A 271 5.91 3.09 -10.65
C VAL A 271 6.64 4.41 -10.50
N LEU A 272 7.35 4.61 -9.37
CA LEU A 272 8.09 5.85 -9.11
C LEU A 272 9.16 6.10 -10.18
N LYS A 273 9.94 5.06 -10.52
CA LYS A 273 10.95 5.15 -11.57
C LYS A 273 10.37 5.45 -12.93
N GLU A 274 9.29 4.78 -13.31
CA GLU A 274 8.64 5.00 -14.60
C GLU A 274 8.18 6.46 -14.73
N PHE A 275 7.59 7.04 -13.67
CA PHE A 275 7.22 8.46 -13.66
C PHE A 275 8.42 9.40 -13.76
N LEU A 276 9.49 9.16 -13.01
CA LEU A 276 10.67 10.02 -13.03
C LEU A 276 11.39 9.98 -14.39
N ILE A 277 11.40 8.82 -15.07
CA ILE A 277 12.00 8.65 -16.40
C ILE A 277 11.14 9.33 -17.47
N LYS A 278 9.83 9.04 -17.49
CA LYS A 278 8.93 9.51 -18.55
C LYS A 278 8.49 10.97 -18.38
N LYS A 279 8.58 11.54 -17.17
CA LYS A 279 8.11 12.91 -16.89
C LYS A 279 9.03 13.66 -15.93
N SER A 280 9.90 14.51 -16.48
CA SER A 280 10.91 15.28 -15.73
C SER A 280 10.35 16.27 -14.70
N SER A 281 9.08 16.68 -14.83
CA SER A 281 8.42 17.60 -13.91
C SER A 281 7.93 16.93 -12.62
N VAL A 282 8.04 15.59 -12.53
CA VAL A 282 7.59 14.83 -11.37
C VAL A 282 8.51 15.03 -10.18
N LYS A 283 7.88 15.26 -9.03
CA LYS A 283 8.52 15.20 -7.72
C LYS A 283 7.73 14.32 -6.78
N ILE A 284 8.45 13.66 -5.88
CA ILE A 284 7.90 12.74 -4.90
C ILE A 284 7.85 13.45 -3.54
N LEU A 285 6.71 13.33 -2.86
CA LEU A 285 6.49 13.86 -1.52
C LEU A 285 6.03 12.71 -0.62
N LEU A 286 6.66 12.54 0.52
CA LEU A 286 6.24 11.57 1.51
C LEU A 286 5.32 12.28 2.51
N PHE A 287 4.10 11.75 2.66
CA PHE A 287 3.15 12.12 3.68
C PHE A 287 3.22 11.17 4.86
#